data_AF-A0A351VB07-F1
#
_entry.id   AF-A0A351VB07-F1
#
_cell.length_a   1.000
_cell.length_b   1.000
_cell.length_c   1.000
_cell.angle_alpha   90.00
_cell.angle_beta   90.00
_cell.angle_gamma   90.00
#
_symmetry.space_group_name_H-M   'P 1'
#
loop_
_entity.id
_entity.type
_entity.pdbx_description
1 polymer ?
#
loop_
_entity_poly.entity_id
_entity_poly.type
_entity_poly.pdbx_seq_one_letter_code
_entity_poly.pdbx_strand_id
1 'polypeptide(L)'
;MKYNSIQLVNKSISLIRLIALCFVVICHIQQYMDMKLAWWFNVGVQIFLCMSGFLYGGKRIGNEIDFYIQRLKRILIPYYFVLIIMSLIQLLYLDNVFDIYQFGLALIGRETIEGGEHLWYVPTILMCYFLTPLLDKLQARYVGSYIDGIKTLLLVSVSASIFFGVYVNFFNPAWLSCYIIGYFIGVIENCNFNKKARKWVICIFAVLTVVGNGIQIYV
;
A
#
# COMPACT_ATOMS: atom_id res chain seq x y z
N MET A 1 23.97 19.59 13.85
CA MET A 1 22.68 19.87 13.14
C MET A 1 22.09 18.66 12.42
N LYS A 2 22.87 17.80 11.73
CA LYS A 2 22.36 16.62 10.99
C LYS A 2 21.66 15.54 11.86
N TYR A 3 22.01 15.44 13.15
CA TYR A 3 21.42 14.46 14.06
C TYR A 3 19.99 14.80 14.48
N ASN A 4 19.72 16.09 14.78
CA ASN A 4 18.38 16.58 15.10
C ASN A 4 17.44 16.51 13.89
N SER A 5 17.94 16.74 12.67
CA SER A 5 17.11 16.61 11.46
C SER A 5 16.69 15.16 11.19
N ILE A 6 17.57 14.18 11.41
CA ILE A 6 17.24 12.75 11.24
C ILE A 6 16.24 12.27 12.31
N GLN A 7 16.38 12.72 13.56
CA GLN A 7 15.39 12.43 14.61
C GLN A 7 14.03 13.08 14.35
N LEU A 8 13.99 14.32 13.85
CA LEU A 8 12.75 15.00 13.46
C LEU A 8 12.05 14.28 12.31
N VAL A 9 12.79 13.86 11.27
CA VAL A 9 12.23 13.07 10.15
C VAL A 9 11.62 11.76 10.64
N ASN A 10 12.28 11.04 11.56
CA ASN A 10 11.71 9.83 12.15
C ASN A 10 10.44 10.10 12.98
N LYS A 11 10.39 11.21 13.73
CA LYS A 11 9.17 11.61 14.47
C LYS A 11 8.03 12.00 13.55
N SER A 12 8.30 12.78 12.50
CA SER A 12 7.30 13.18 11.50
C SER A 12 6.74 11.97 10.75
N ILE A 13 7.59 11.02 10.33
CA ILE A 13 7.14 9.80 9.66
C ILE A 13 6.30 8.94 10.61
N SER A 14 6.69 8.82 11.88
CA SER A 14 5.91 8.09 12.88
C SER A 14 4.55 8.75 13.12
N LEU A 15 4.48 10.08 13.16
CA LEU A 15 3.24 10.84 13.30
C LEU A 15 2.31 10.65 12.11
N ILE A 16 2.83 10.71 10.87
CA ILE A 16 2.02 10.48 9.67
C ILE A 16 1.46 9.06 9.67
N ARG A 17 2.25 8.05 10.08
CA ARG A 17 1.75 6.67 10.21
C ARG A 17 0.66 6.54 11.27
N LEU A 18 0.78 7.26 12.39
CA LEU A 18 -0.26 7.30 13.42
C LEU A 18 -1.54 7.95 12.90
N ILE A 19 -1.45 9.08 12.21
CA ILE A 19 -2.60 9.76 11.59
C ILE A 19 -3.27 8.85 10.56
N ALA A 20 -2.50 8.18 9.70
CA ALA A 20 -3.03 7.24 8.73
C ALA A 20 -3.78 6.08 9.39
N LEU A 21 -3.23 5.52 10.48
CA LEU A 21 -3.91 4.49 11.27
C LEU A 21 -5.22 5.02 11.86
N CYS A 22 -5.22 6.23 12.44
CA CYS A 22 -6.43 6.84 12.97
C CYS A 22 -7.49 7.03 11.87
N PHE A 23 -7.10 7.45 10.66
CA PHE A 23 -8.03 7.61 9.54
C PHE A 23 -8.65 6.28 9.12
N VAL A 24 -7.87 5.20 9.05
CA VAL A 24 -8.39 3.86 8.75
C VAL A 24 -9.37 3.40 9.83
N VAL A 25 -9.05 3.58 11.10
CA VAL A 25 -9.93 3.19 12.22
C VAL A 25 -11.23 4.01 12.21
N ILE A 26 -11.13 5.34 12.08
CA ILE A 26 -12.29 6.24 12.02
C ILE A 26 -13.16 5.92 10.81
N CYS A 27 -12.56 5.63 9.66
CA CYS A 27 -13.29 5.19 8.47
C CYS A 27 -14.18 3.98 8.79
N HIS A 28 -13.62 2.93 9.38
CA HIS A 28 -14.39 1.72 9.68
C HIS A 28 -15.47 1.94 10.74
N ILE A 29 -15.19 2.75 11.78
CA ILE A 29 -16.23 3.12 12.76
C ILE A 29 -17.37 3.86 12.07
N GLN A 30 -17.07 4.79 11.16
CA GLN A 30 -18.09 5.55 10.43
C GLN A 30 -18.83 4.70 9.39
N GLN A 31 -18.18 3.70 8.78
CA GLN A 31 -18.86 2.71 7.92
C GLN A 31 -19.87 1.89 8.73
N TYR A 32 -19.49 1.45 9.93
CA TYR A 32 -20.41 0.75 10.82
C TYR A 32 -21.62 1.60 11.23
N MET A 33 -21.42 2.91 11.37
CA MET A 33 -22.49 3.88 11.65
C MET A 33 -23.27 4.35 10.40
N ASP A 34 -23.00 3.77 9.23
CA ASP A 34 -23.60 4.14 7.93
C ASP A 34 -23.46 5.64 7.56
N MET A 35 -22.35 6.26 7.99
CA MET A 35 -22.08 7.67 7.71
C MET A 35 -21.30 7.84 6.40
N LYS A 36 -21.82 8.67 5.48
CA LYS A 36 -21.14 9.00 4.21
C LYS A 36 -19.76 9.64 4.38
N LEU A 37 -19.45 10.17 5.57
CA LEU A 37 -18.14 10.74 5.89
C LEU A 37 -17.02 9.67 5.90
N ALA A 38 -17.38 8.40 6.04
CA ALA A 38 -16.43 7.29 5.99
C ALA A 38 -15.56 7.29 4.72
N TRP A 39 -16.16 7.61 3.57
CA TRP A 39 -15.47 7.63 2.28
C TRP A 39 -14.34 8.67 2.22
N TRP A 40 -14.43 9.74 3.01
CA TRP A 40 -13.36 10.74 3.12
C TRP A 40 -12.16 10.21 3.92
N PHE A 41 -12.43 9.50 5.02
CA PHE A 41 -11.37 8.92 5.86
C PHE A 41 -10.73 7.67 5.25
N ASN A 42 -11.37 7.05 4.25
CA ASN A 42 -10.81 5.94 3.49
C ASN A 42 -9.43 6.28 2.87
N VAL A 43 -9.12 7.56 2.65
CA VAL A 43 -7.80 8.05 2.21
C VAL A 43 -6.62 7.60 3.10
N GLY A 44 -6.91 7.19 4.36
CA GLY A 44 -5.91 6.68 5.29
C GLY A 44 -5.11 5.50 4.72
N VAL A 45 -5.74 4.62 3.95
CA VAL A 45 -5.07 3.47 3.31
C VAL A 45 -4.04 3.93 2.28
N GLN A 46 -4.39 4.91 1.45
CA GLN A 46 -3.54 5.49 0.41
C GLN A 46 -2.33 6.17 1.04
N ILE A 47 -2.53 6.92 2.12
CA ILE A 47 -1.43 7.57 2.87
C ILE A 47 -0.49 6.51 3.45
N PHE A 48 -1.02 5.45 4.06
CA PHE A 48 -0.22 4.39 4.64
C PHE A 48 0.62 3.63 3.60
N LEU A 49 0.03 3.32 2.44
CA LEU A 49 0.73 2.69 1.32
C LEU A 49 1.82 3.59 0.73
N CYS A 50 1.51 4.86 0.50
CA CYS A 50 2.48 5.84 -0.02
C CYS A 50 3.68 5.99 0.93
N MET A 51 3.43 6.13 2.23
CA MET A 51 4.49 6.19 3.25
C MET A 51 5.31 4.91 3.32
N SER A 52 4.67 3.75 3.17
CA SER A 52 5.37 2.47 3.09
C SER A 52 6.31 2.44 1.89
N GLY A 53 5.83 2.78 0.69
CA GLY A 53 6.66 2.87 -0.52
C GLY A 53 7.85 3.80 -0.33
N PHE A 54 7.59 5.02 0.17
CA PHE A 54 8.62 6.04 0.42
C PHE A 54 9.79 5.54 1.26
N LEU A 55 9.51 4.81 2.35
CA LEU A 55 10.54 4.26 3.22
C LEU A 55 11.39 3.17 2.56
N TYR A 56 10.85 2.46 1.55
CA TYR A 56 11.61 1.45 0.81
C TYR A 56 12.35 2.02 -0.39
N GLY A 57 11.90 3.14 -0.98
CA GLY A 57 12.64 3.81 -2.05
C GLY A 57 14.04 4.29 -1.64
N GLY A 58 14.26 4.49 -0.35
CA GLY A 58 15.57 4.84 0.21
C GLY A 58 16.46 3.67 0.59
N LYS A 59 16.00 2.42 0.43
CA LYS A 59 16.70 1.23 0.91
C LYS A 59 17.08 0.33 -0.25
N ARG A 60 18.34 -0.12 -0.27
CA ARG A 60 18.81 -1.15 -1.20
C ARG A 60 18.52 -2.52 -0.62
N ILE A 61 17.90 -3.37 -1.40
CA ILE A 61 17.54 -4.73 -1.04
C ILE A 61 18.69 -5.62 -1.52
N GLY A 62 19.50 -6.09 -0.58
CA GLY A 62 20.61 -7.00 -0.88
C GLY A 62 20.13 -8.40 -1.24
N ASN A 63 19.59 -9.14 -0.25
CA ASN A 63 19.03 -10.46 -0.46
C ASN A 63 17.50 -10.40 -0.60
N GLU A 64 17.01 -10.68 -1.80
CA GLU A 64 15.58 -10.61 -2.15
C GLU A 64 14.76 -11.68 -1.43
N ILE A 65 15.30 -12.90 -1.31
CA ILE A 65 14.59 -14.03 -0.72
C ILE A 65 14.39 -13.80 0.78
N ASP A 66 15.45 -13.37 1.47
CA ASP A 66 15.37 -13.04 2.90
C ASP A 66 14.39 -11.88 3.15
N PHE A 67 14.39 -10.89 2.24
CA PHE A 67 13.44 -9.79 2.30
C PHE A 67 11.99 -10.29 2.23
N TYR A 68 11.67 -11.15 1.28
CA TYR A 68 10.33 -11.71 1.15
C TYR A 68 9.92 -12.51 2.38
N ILE A 69 10.77 -13.44 2.84
CA ILE A 69 10.45 -14.31 3.98
C ILE A 69 10.20 -13.49 5.25
N GLN A 70 11.03 -12.47 5.52
CA GLN A 70 10.86 -11.63 6.71
C GLN A 70 9.56 -10.82 6.68
N ARG A 71 9.15 -10.36 5.50
CA ARG A 71 7.92 -9.56 5.35
C ARG A 71 6.67 -10.43 5.37
N LEU A 72 6.70 -11.56 4.67
CA LEU A 72 5.65 -12.57 4.71
C LEU A 72 5.39 -13.00 6.14
N LYS A 73 6.42 -13.43 6.89
CA LYS A 73 6.25 -13.82 8.31
C LYS A 73 5.65 -12.70 9.16
N ARG A 74 6.14 -11.46 9.00
CA ARG A 74 5.67 -10.32 9.80
C ARG A 74 4.18 -10.00 9.59
N ILE A 75 3.65 -10.27 8.41
CA ILE A 75 2.27 -9.90 8.04
C ILE A 75 1.34 -11.11 8.14
N LEU A 76 1.75 -12.26 7.65
CA LEU A 76 0.94 -13.48 7.63
C LEU A 76 0.76 -14.09 9.02
N ILE A 77 1.74 -14.00 9.92
CA ILE A 77 1.58 -14.51 11.29
C ILE A 77 0.43 -13.81 12.02
N PRO A 78 0.40 -12.46 12.16
CA PRO A 78 -0.72 -11.80 12.82
C PRO A 78 -2.03 -11.95 12.04
N TYR A 79 -1.97 -12.01 10.71
CA TYR A 79 -3.13 -12.27 9.87
C TYR A 79 -3.79 -13.62 10.18
N TYR A 80 -3.02 -14.71 10.13
CA TYR A 80 -3.54 -16.05 10.41
C TYR A 80 -3.98 -16.21 11.86
N PHE A 81 -3.30 -15.55 12.80
CA PHE A 81 -3.72 -15.54 14.20
C PHE A 81 -5.13 -14.94 14.36
N VAL A 82 -5.39 -13.78 13.76
CA VAL A 82 -6.72 -13.15 13.79
C VAL A 82 -7.74 -14.00 13.04
N LEU A 83 -7.39 -14.52 11.86
CA LEU A 83 -8.27 -15.36 11.05
C LEU A 83 -8.74 -16.60 11.82
N ILE A 84 -7.81 -17.34 12.45
CA ILE A 84 -8.11 -18.56 13.22
C ILE A 84 -9.01 -18.22 14.42
N ILE A 85 -8.72 -17.15 15.16
CA ILE A 85 -9.54 -16.76 16.32
C ILE A 85 -10.98 -16.42 15.88
N MET A 86 -11.12 -15.63 14.82
CA MET A 86 -12.44 -15.26 14.30
C MET A 86 -13.22 -16.49 13.82
N SER A 87 -12.57 -17.39 13.09
CA SER A 87 -13.19 -18.64 12.65
C SER A 87 -13.58 -19.56 13.81
N LEU A 88 -12.79 -19.63 14.88
CA LEU A 88 -13.15 -20.38 16.09
C LEU A 88 -14.37 -19.76 16.79
N ILE A 89 -14.44 -18.43 16.89
CA ILE A 89 -15.61 -17.76 17.48
C ILE A 89 -16.87 -18.06 16.65
N GLN A 90 -16.79 -17.99 15.32
CA GLN A 90 -17.91 -18.33 14.43
C GLN A 90 -18.36 -19.77 14.63
N LEU A 91 -17.43 -20.73 14.67
CA LEU A 91 -17.74 -22.15 14.83
C LEU A 91 -18.39 -22.47 16.19
N LEU A 92 -18.01 -21.76 17.25
CA LEU A 92 -18.46 -22.05 18.62
C LEU A 92 -19.73 -21.31 19.03
N TYR A 93 -20.01 -20.13 18.47
CA TYR A 93 -21.05 -19.22 18.97
C TYR A 93 -22.08 -18.77 17.92
N LEU A 94 -21.82 -18.97 16.63
CA LEU A 94 -22.66 -18.45 15.55
C LEU A 94 -23.11 -19.59 14.62
N ASP A 95 -24.31 -20.12 14.86
CA ASP A 95 -24.90 -21.15 14.02
C ASP A 95 -25.07 -20.64 12.58
N ASN A 96 -24.64 -21.44 11.59
CA ASN A 96 -24.76 -21.19 10.15
C ASN A 96 -24.04 -19.97 9.56
N VAL A 97 -23.11 -19.35 10.30
CA VAL A 97 -22.27 -18.24 9.78
C VAL A 97 -20.95 -18.74 9.18
N PHE A 98 -20.42 -19.86 9.70
CA PHE A 98 -19.13 -20.38 9.24
C PHE A 98 -19.26 -21.13 7.90
N ASP A 99 -18.66 -20.58 6.85
CA ASP A 99 -18.49 -21.26 5.56
C ASP A 99 -17.03 -21.70 5.35
N ILE A 100 -16.84 -23.02 5.17
CA ILE A 100 -15.52 -23.62 4.95
C ILE A 100 -14.91 -23.20 3.60
N TYR A 101 -15.75 -22.91 2.61
CA TYR A 101 -15.28 -22.44 1.31
C TYR A 101 -14.72 -21.02 1.41
N GLN A 102 -15.45 -20.09 2.03
CA GLN A 102 -14.95 -18.75 2.35
C GLN A 102 -13.70 -18.78 3.22
N PHE A 103 -13.65 -19.67 4.22
CA PHE A 103 -12.44 -19.84 5.04
C PHE A 103 -11.22 -20.29 4.20
N GLY A 104 -11.42 -21.23 3.28
CA GLY A 104 -10.38 -21.67 2.33
C GLY A 104 -9.89 -20.54 1.42
N LEU A 105 -10.82 -19.72 0.92
CA LEU A 105 -10.47 -18.55 0.11
C LEU A 105 -9.80 -17.44 0.94
N ALA A 106 -10.18 -17.27 2.20
CA ALA A 106 -9.54 -16.36 3.14
C ALA A 106 -8.11 -16.79 3.46
N LEU A 107 -7.82 -18.08 3.61
CA LEU A 107 -6.43 -18.55 3.84
C LEU A 107 -5.46 -18.15 2.71
N ILE A 108 -5.95 -18.11 1.48
CA ILE A 108 -5.20 -17.71 0.28
C ILE A 108 -5.19 -16.16 0.15
N GLY A 109 -5.96 -15.47 0.97
CA GLY A 109 -6.11 -14.02 0.95
C GLY A 109 -6.90 -13.53 -0.26
N ARG A 110 -7.86 -14.34 -0.78
CA ARG A 110 -8.75 -13.96 -1.88
C ARG A 110 -10.08 -13.40 -1.37
N GLU A 111 -10.56 -13.84 -0.23
CA GLU A 111 -11.80 -13.35 0.36
C GLU A 111 -11.61 -13.07 1.85
N THR A 112 -12.61 -12.48 2.46
CA THR A 112 -12.66 -12.24 3.91
C THR A 112 -13.84 -12.99 4.49
N ILE A 113 -13.67 -13.54 5.68
CA ILE A 113 -14.76 -14.12 6.45
C ILE A 113 -15.66 -13.01 7.00
N GLU A 114 -16.93 -13.32 7.27
CA GLU A 114 -17.87 -12.37 7.89
C GLU A 114 -17.32 -11.81 9.21
N GLY A 115 -17.43 -10.49 9.42
CA GLY A 115 -16.80 -9.81 10.56
C GLY A 115 -15.28 -9.64 10.47
N GLY A 116 -14.62 -10.31 9.52
CA GLY A 116 -13.23 -10.15 9.13
C GLY A 116 -13.03 -9.29 7.88
N GLU A 117 -14.06 -8.57 7.44
CA GLU A 117 -14.06 -7.82 6.18
C GLU A 117 -12.89 -6.86 6.08
N HIS A 118 -12.50 -6.21 7.18
CA HIS A 118 -11.39 -5.26 7.21
C HIS A 118 -10.00 -5.86 6.90
N LEU A 119 -9.88 -7.20 6.85
CA LEU A 119 -8.64 -7.87 6.47
C LEU A 119 -8.38 -7.83 4.95
N TRP A 120 -9.30 -7.30 4.14
CA TRP A 120 -9.18 -7.15 2.68
C TRP A 120 -7.89 -6.43 2.23
N TYR A 121 -7.31 -5.61 3.11
CA TYR A 121 -6.11 -4.82 2.81
C TYR A 121 -4.81 -5.65 2.78
N VAL A 122 -4.78 -6.82 3.45
CA VAL A 122 -3.55 -7.62 3.62
C VAL A 122 -2.95 -8.15 2.30
N PRO A 123 -3.74 -8.68 1.35
CA PRO A 123 -3.23 -9.06 0.04
C PRO A 123 -2.62 -7.89 -0.73
N THR A 124 -3.23 -6.70 -0.65
CA THR A 124 -2.75 -5.49 -1.33
C THR A 124 -1.37 -5.08 -0.83
N ILE A 125 -1.15 -5.09 0.49
CA ILE A 125 0.17 -4.74 1.04
C ILE A 125 1.22 -5.82 0.73
N LEU A 126 0.83 -7.10 0.72
CA LEU A 126 1.72 -8.20 0.31
C LEU A 126 2.15 -8.03 -1.15
N MET A 127 1.24 -7.66 -2.04
CA MET A 127 1.55 -7.37 -3.44
C MET A 127 2.52 -6.18 -3.57
N CYS A 128 2.32 -5.12 -2.78
CA CYS A 128 3.24 -3.98 -2.74
C CYS A 128 4.65 -4.40 -2.32
N TYR A 129 4.78 -5.29 -1.33
CA TYR A 129 6.07 -5.82 -0.91
C TYR A 129 6.68 -6.81 -1.90
N PHE A 130 5.84 -7.55 -2.62
CA PHE A 130 6.29 -8.39 -3.72
C PHE A 130 6.96 -7.57 -4.82
N LEU A 131 6.40 -6.40 -5.16
CA LEU A 131 6.94 -5.47 -6.15
C LEU A 131 8.23 -4.76 -5.71
N THR A 132 8.52 -4.64 -4.41
CA THR A 132 9.63 -3.80 -3.94
C THR A 132 11.00 -4.19 -4.52
N PRO A 133 11.40 -5.49 -4.55
CA PRO A 133 12.68 -5.87 -5.14
C PRO A 133 12.75 -5.69 -6.66
N LEU A 134 11.62 -5.85 -7.35
CA LEU A 134 11.52 -5.53 -8.78
C LEU A 134 11.79 -4.03 -9.01
N LEU A 135 11.17 -3.16 -8.18
CA LEU A 135 11.39 -1.72 -8.22
C LEU A 135 12.84 -1.33 -7.91
N ASP A 136 13.49 -2.00 -6.95
CA ASP A 136 14.91 -1.72 -6.60
C ASP A 136 15.88 -2.14 -7.72
N LYS A 137 15.64 -3.27 -8.38
CA LYS A 137 16.39 -3.68 -9.58
C LYS A 137 16.24 -2.68 -10.73
N LEU A 138 15.00 -2.24 -10.98
CA LEU A 138 14.72 -1.22 -11.99
C LEU A 138 15.43 0.08 -11.63
N GLN A 139 15.32 0.53 -10.38
CA GLN A 139 16.04 1.71 -9.91
C GLN A 139 17.54 1.59 -10.19
N ALA A 140 18.19 0.49 -9.79
CA ALA A 140 19.62 0.26 -9.97
C ALA A 140 20.09 0.39 -11.43
N ARG A 141 19.24 0.06 -12.40
CA ARG A 141 19.54 0.16 -13.83
C ARG A 141 19.39 1.59 -14.40
N TYR A 142 18.58 2.44 -13.77
CA TYR A 142 18.20 3.77 -14.30
C TYR A 142 18.69 4.96 -13.46
N VAL A 143 19.58 4.74 -12.48
CA VAL A 143 20.12 5.80 -11.57
C VAL A 143 20.84 6.95 -12.29
N GLY A 144 21.13 6.84 -13.60
CA GLY A 144 21.88 7.85 -14.35
C GLY A 144 21.11 9.09 -14.81
N SER A 145 19.78 9.04 -14.94
CA SER A 145 18.99 10.14 -15.52
C SER A 145 17.60 10.27 -14.91
N TYR A 146 17.20 11.49 -14.56
CA TYR A 146 15.89 11.77 -13.96
C TYR A 146 14.74 11.52 -14.92
N ILE A 147 14.99 11.65 -16.23
CA ILE A 147 14.00 11.38 -17.27
C ILE A 147 13.71 9.87 -17.32
N ASP A 148 14.73 9.04 -17.16
CA ASP A 148 14.59 7.59 -17.21
C ASP A 148 13.92 7.04 -15.94
N GLY A 149 14.17 7.66 -14.78
CA GLY A 149 13.41 7.39 -13.56
C GLY A 149 11.91 7.69 -13.70
N ILE A 150 11.55 8.83 -14.29
CA ILE A 150 10.14 9.20 -14.54
C ILE A 150 9.49 8.26 -15.57
N LYS A 151 10.20 7.92 -16.66
CA LYS A 151 9.70 6.94 -17.65
C LYS A 151 9.47 5.57 -17.02
N THR A 152 10.36 5.13 -16.14
CA THR A 152 10.24 3.85 -15.42
C THR A 152 9.05 3.88 -14.47
N LEU A 153 8.86 4.96 -13.72
CA LEU A 153 7.69 5.16 -12.86
C LEU A 153 6.39 5.09 -13.66
N LEU A 154 6.30 5.82 -14.78
CA LEU A 154 5.11 5.82 -15.62
C LEU A 154 4.87 4.44 -16.24
N LEU A 155 5.91 3.78 -16.75
CA LEU A 155 5.81 2.44 -17.32
C LEU A 155 5.31 1.43 -16.28
N VAL A 156 5.88 1.43 -15.08
CA VAL A 156 5.52 0.49 -14.01
C VAL A 156 4.11 0.78 -13.47
N SER A 157 3.76 2.05 -13.25
CA SER A 157 2.42 2.41 -12.79
C SER A 157 1.35 2.10 -13.83
N VAL A 158 1.59 2.36 -15.12
CA VAL A 158 0.65 2.05 -16.20
C VAL A 158 0.53 0.55 -16.43
N SER A 159 1.65 -0.18 -16.50
CA SER A 159 1.62 -1.64 -16.67
C SER A 159 0.96 -2.34 -15.48
N ALA A 160 1.24 -1.90 -14.24
CA ALA A 160 0.55 -2.39 -13.06
C ALA A 160 -0.94 -2.06 -13.11
N SER A 161 -1.32 -0.85 -13.51
CA SER A 161 -2.74 -0.46 -13.60
C SER A 161 -3.51 -1.24 -14.66
N ILE A 162 -2.91 -1.51 -15.81
CA ILE A 162 -3.51 -2.33 -16.87
C ILE A 162 -3.60 -3.80 -16.43
N PHE A 163 -2.53 -4.36 -15.86
CA PHE A 163 -2.50 -5.75 -15.45
C PHE A 163 -3.53 -6.02 -14.33
N PHE A 164 -3.52 -5.21 -13.28
CA PHE A 164 -4.44 -5.37 -12.15
C PHE A 164 -5.86 -4.87 -12.45
N GLY A 165 -6.02 -3.83 -13.27
CA GLY A 165 -7.34 -3.31 -13.63
C GLY A 165 -8.10 -4.16 -14.66
N VAL A 166 -7.41 -4.93 -15.50
CA VAL A 166 -8.05 -5.72 -16.57
C VAL A 166 -8.08 -7.22 -16.24
N TYR A 167 -7.02 -7.77 -15.65
CA TYR A 167 -6.87 -9.22 -15.48
C TYR A 167 -7.10 -9.69 -14.04
N VAL A 168 -6.97 -8.81 -13.05
CA VAL A 168 -7.03 -9.17 -11.63
C VAL A 168 -7.81 -8.10 -10.86
N ASN A 169 -9.14 -8.06 -11.06
CA ASN A 169 -10.08 -7.17 -10.34
C ASN A 169 -10.04 -7.29 -8.80
N PHE A 170 -9.21 -8.20 -8.28
CA PHE A 170 -8.96 -8.39 -6.88
C PHE A 170 -8.11 -7.27 -6.23
N PHE A 171 -7.25 -6.60 -7.00
CA PHE A 171 -6.40 -5.52 -6.47
C PHE A 171 -6.83 -4.15 -7.01
N ASN A 172 -6.99 -3.17 -6.13
CA ASN A 172 -7.29 -1.81 -6.56
C ASN A 172 -6.04 -1.15 -7.21
N PRO A 173 -6.09 -0.79 -8.50
CA PRO A 173 -4.95 -0.18 -9.20
C PRO A 173 -4.47 1.13 -8.57
N ALA A 174 -5.38 1.90 -7.96
CA ALA A 174 -5.05 3.18 -7.35
C ALA A 174 -4.15 2.99 -6.11
N TRP A 175 -4.44 1.99 -5.28
CA TRP A 175 -3.64 1.68 -4.10
C TRP A 175 -2.21 1.25 -4.46
N LEU A 176 -2.09 0.41 -5.48
CA LEU A 176 -0.78 -0.02 -5.98
C LEU A 176 0.02 1.16 -6.54
N SER A 177 -0.66 2.04 -7.28
CA SER A 177 -0.06 3.27 -7.81
C SER A 177 0.43 4.19 -6.69
N CYS A 178 -0.34 4.36 -5.61
CA CYS A 178 0.09 5.14 -4.43
C CYS A 178 1.39 4.58 -3.82
N TYR A 179 1.52 3.26 -3.73
CA TYR A 179 2.74 2.63 -3.22
C TYR A 179 3.93 2.89 -4.14
N ILE A 180 3.78 2.65 -5.45
CA ILE A 180 4.84 2.85 -6.44
C ILE A 180 5.30 4.31 -6.44
N ILE A 181 4.36 5.26 -6.41
CA ILE A 181 4.69 6.69 -6.37
C ILE A 181 5.45 7.04 -5.10
N GLY A 182 4.99 6.56 -3.94
CA GLY A 182 5.71 6.71 -2.68
C GLY A 182 7.15 6.22 -2.80
N TYR A 183 7.35 5.02 -3.37
CA TYR A 183 8.66 4.44 -3.62
C TYR A 183 9.57 5.36 -4.44
N PHE A 184 9.09 5.86 -5.58
CA PHE A 184 9.89 6.77 -6.42
C PHE A 184 10.19 8.11 -5.74
N ILE A 185 9.28 8.65 -4.94
CA ILE A 185 9.56 9.85 -4.14
C ILE A 185 10.72 9.57 -3.17
N GLY A 186 10.71 8.40 -2.51
CA GLY A 186 11.80 7.97 -1.62
C GLY A 186 13.14 7.82 -2.36
N VAL A 187 13.11 7.28 -3.58
CA VAL A 187 14.31 7.21 -4.45
C VAL A 187 14.84 8.61 -4.77
N ILE A 188 13.96 9.53 -5.18
CA ILE A 188 14.31 10.90 -5.58
C ILE A 188 14.99 11.65 -4.44
N GLU A 189 14.46 11.51 -3.23
CA GLU A 189 15.00 12.16 -2.04
C GLU A 189 16.38 11.60 -1.66
N ASN A 190 16.60 10.28 -1.74
CA ASN A 190 17.87 9.68 -1.36
C ASN A 190 18.97 9.83 -2.43
N CYS A 191 18.60 9.90 -3.71
CA CYS A 191 19.55 10.08 -4.81
C CYS A 191 19.90 11.55 -5.11
N ASN A 192 19.47 12.52 -4.29
CA ASN A 192 19.73 13.96 -4.47
C ASN A 192 19.37 14.47 -5.88
N PHE A 193 18.24 14.01 -6.42
CA PHE A 193 17.78 14.46 -7.74
C PHE A 193 17.53 15.98 -7.77
N ASN A 194 17.73 16.60 -8.94
CA ASN A 194 17.55 18.04 -9.15
C ASN A 194 16.15 18.51 -8.68
N LYS A 195 16.08 19.67 -8.00
CA LYS A 195 14.83 20.33 -7.55
C LYS A 195 13.76 20.41 -8.64
N LYS A 196 14.15 20.53 -9.92
CA LYS A 196 13.23 20.52 -11.07
C LYS A 196 12.54 19.16 -11.26
N ALA A 197 13.27 18.05 -11.20
CA ALA A 197 12.72 16.70 -11.31
C ALA A 197 11.74 16.39 -10.17
N ARG A 198 12.08 16.82 -8.94
CA ARG A 198 11.20 16.72 -7.78
C ARG A 198 9.85 17.43 -8.02
N LYS A 199 9.86 18.63 -8.59
CA LYS A 199 8.62 19.36 -8.92
C LYS A 199 7.80 18.63 -9.98
N TRP A 200 8.43 18.09 -11.03
CA TRP A 200 7.73 17.35 -12.09
C TRP A 200 7.02 16.10 -11.57
N VAL A 201 7.67 15.31 -10.70
CA VAL A 201 7.05 14.10 -10.12
C VAL A 201 5.86 14.46 -9.23
N ILE A 202 5.98 15.51 -8.43
CA ILE A 202 4.86 16.00 -7.59
C ILE A 202 3.71 16.51 -8.48
N CYS A 203 4.00 17.24 -9.56
CA CYS A 203 2.97 17.71 -10.49
C CYS A 203 2.27 16.55 -11.22
N ILE A 204 3.01 15.57 -11.71
CA ILE A 204 2.44 14.37 -12.35
C ILE A 204 1.55 13.62 -11.36
N PHE A 205 1.98 13.48 -10.11
CA PHE A 205 1.18 12.86 -9.06
C PHE A 205 -0.11 13.64 -8.77
N ALA A 206 -0.03 14.97 -8.65
CA ALA A 206 -1.19 15.82 -8.44
C ALA A 206 -2.21 15.65 -9.58
N VAL A 207 -1.74 15.63 -10.83
CA VAL A 207 -2.59 15.41 -12.01
C VAL A 207 -3.21 14.02 -11.99
N LEU A 208 -2.43 12.95 -11.78
CA LEU A 208 -2.94 11.57 -11.70
C LEU A 208 -3.98 11.41 -10.58
N THR A 209 -3.77 12.07 -9.43
CA THR A 209 -4.69 12.01 -8.29
C THR A 209 -5.99 12.76 -8.58
N VAL A 210 -5.93 13.93 -9.21
CA VAL A 210 -7.12 14.71 -9.59
C VAL A 210 -7.92 13.98 -10.67
N VAL A 211 -7.24 13.45 -11.70
CA VAL A 211 -7.89 12.71 -12.78
C VAL A 211 -8.48 11.40 -12.27
N GLY A 212 -7.74 10.64 -11.46
CA GLY A 212 -8.20 9.37 -10.90
C GLY A 212 -9.42 9.52 -9.99
N ASN A 213 -9.41 10.50 -9.07
CA ASN A 213 -10.57 10.78 -8.23
C ASN A 213 -11.74 11.36 -9.03
N GLY A 214 -11.47 12.19 -10.04
CA GLY A 214 -12.50 12.71 -10.93
C GLY A 214 -13.24 11.60 -11.67
N ILE A 215 -12.52 10.62 -12.21
CA ILE A 215 -13.11 9.45 -12.89
C ILE A 215 -13.94 8.62 -11.91
N GLN A 216 -13.46 8.38 -10.69
CA GLN A 216 -14.17 7.59 -9.67
C GLN A 216 -15.46 8.24 -9.16
N ILE A 217 -15.59 9.58 -9.26
CA ILE A 217 -16.83 10.27 -8.87
C ILE A 217 -17.90 10.19 -9.97
N TYR A 218 -17.47 10.07 -11.23
CA TYR A 218 -18.36 10.02 -12.39
C TYR A 218 -18.81 8.61 -12.80
N VAL A 219 -18.14 7.56 -12.30
CA VAL A 219 -18.45 6.14 -12.52
C VAL A 219 -19.07 5.57 -11.25
#